data_AF-A0A495X5G5-F1
#
_entry.id   AF-A0A495X5G5-F1
#
_cell.length_a   1.000
_cell.length_b   1.000
_cell.length_c   1.000
_cell.angle_alpha   90.00
_cell.angle_beta   90.00
_cell.angle_gamma   90.00
#
_symmetry.space_group_name_H-M   'P 1'
#
loop_
_entity.id
_entity.type
_entity.pdbx_description
1 polymer ?
#
loop_
_entity_poly.entity_id
_entity_poly.type
_entity_poly.pdbx_seq_one_letter_code
_entity_poly.pdbx_strand_id
1 'polypeptide(L)'
;MEDREQVRREFRDAVNLTPKELEDWLDTDESRAVGQKDGGESVGHASGRRIVELLRTKKDDLTDDDYAHMRKVVGYVHRHLAQRPGGDVEDTPWRYSLMNWGHDPLKR
;
A
#
# COMPACT_ATOMS: atom_id res chain seq x y z
N MET A 1 -23.04 -5.40 6.06
CA MET A 1 -21.99 -5.85 6.99
C MET A 1 -21.02 -6.84 6.34
N GLU A 2 -21.50 -7.77 5.49
CA GLU A 2 -20.63 -8.68 4.70
C GLU A 2 -19.57 -7.95 3.85
N ASP A 3 -19.93 -6.80 3.26
CA ASP A 3 -19.01 -6.00 2.43
C ASP A 3 -17.77 -5.49 3.20
N ARG A 4 -17.91 -5.06 4.47
CA ARG A 4 -16.77 -4.55 5.27
C ARG A 4 -15.78 -5.65 5.65
N GLU A 5 -16.29 -6.83 5.98
CA GLU A 5 -15.42 -7.97 6.31
C GLU A 5 -14.67 -8.49 5.08
N GLN A 6 -15.35 -8.53 3.93
CA GLN A 6 -14.72 -8.83 2.64
C GLN A 6 -13.60 -7.84 2.32
N VAL A 7 -13.88 -6.53 2.39
CA VAL A 7 -12.89 -5.48 2.11
C VAL A 7 -11.68 -5.61 3.02
N ARG A 8 -11.88 -5.87 4.32
CA ARG A 8 -10.78 -6.03 5.26
C ARG A 8 -9.94 -7.28 4.98
N ARG A 9 -10.56 -8.36 4.53
CA ARG A 9 -9.84 -9.58 4.10
C ARG A 9 -9.00 -9.29 2.85
N GLU A 10 -9.61 -8.74 1.81
CA GLU A 10 -8.92 -8.39 0.56
C GLU A 10 -7.77 -7.40 0.80
N PHE A 11 -7.96 -6.43 1.69
CA PHE A 11 -6.90 -5.51 2.10
C PHE A 11 -5.72 -6.23 2.75
N ARG A 12 -5.97 -7.20 3.61
CA ARG A 12 -4.93 -8.01 4.25
C ARG A 12 -4.23 -8.96 3.30
N ASP A 13 -4.93 -9.42 2.26
CA ASP A 13 -4.33 -10.24 1.20
C ASP A 13 -3.46 -9.38 0.26
N ALA A 14 -3.88 -8.12 0.02
CA ALA A 14 -3.14 -7.19 -0.83
C ALA A 14 -1.92 -6.57 -0.13
N VAL A 15 -1.98 -6.28 1.17
CA VAL A 15 -0.88 -5.67 1.93
C VAL A 15 -0.06 -6.77 2.62
N ASN A 16 1.15 -7.01 2.12
CA ASN A 16 2.04 -8.07 2.64
C ASN A 16 3.23 -7.54 3.45
N LEU A 17 3.40 -6.22 3.56
CA LEU A 17 4.35 -5.61 4.49
C LEU A 17 3.73 -5.44 5.88
N THR A 18 4.50 -5.76 6.91
CA THR A 18 4.13 -5.44 8.28
C THR A 18 4.16 -3.93 8.51
N PRO A 19 3.49 -3.39 9.56
CA PRO A 19 3.56 -1.97 9.87
C PRO A 19 4.99 -1.45 10.00
N LYS A 20 5.86 -2.24 10.63
CA LYS A 20 7.25 -1.86 10.86
C LYS A 20 8.05 -1.83 9.55
N GLU A 21 7.91 -2.84 8.71
CA GLU A 21 8.61 -2.87 7.41
C GLU A 21 8.14 -1.75 6.49
N LEU A 22 6.84 -1.43 6.51
CA LEU A 22 6.31 -0.32 5.72
C LEU A 22 6.79 1.03 6.27
N GLU A 23 6.84 1.22 7.59
CA GLU A 23 7.44 2.42 8.20
C GLU A 23 8.91 2.59 7.79
N ASP A 24 9.70 1.52 7.93
CA ASP A 24 11.12 1.54 7.56
C ASP A 24 11.32 1.84 6.07
N TRP A 25 10.46 1.28 5.22
CA TRP A 25 10.46 1.59 3.79
C TRP A 25 10.10 3.07 3.52
N LEU A 26 9.05 3.60 4.14
CA LEU A 26 8.60 4.98 3.93
C LEU A 26 9.64 6.01 4.37
N ASP A 27 10.53 5.65 5.29
CA ASP A 27 11.59 6.57 5.71
C ASP A 27 12.70 6.75 4.66
N THR A 28 12.80 5.86 3.67
CA THR A 28 13.84 5.87 2.62
C THR A 28 13.68 6.99 1.59
N ASP A 29 14.79 7.38 0.95
CA ASP A 29 14.77 8.36 -0.15
C ASP A 29 14.08 7.78 -1.39
N GLU A 30 14.23 6.49 -1.65
CA GLU A 30 13.58 5.76 -2.74
C GLU A 30 12.06 5.85 -2.63
N SER A 31 11.51 5.60 -1.43
CA SER A 31 10.08 5.72 -1.16
C SER A 31 9.59 7.15 -1.40
N ARG A 32 10.34 8.16 -0.92
CA ARG A 32 10.01 9.59 -1.11
C ARG A 32 10.15 10.04 -2.55
N ALA A 33 10.99 9.40 -3.35
CA ALA A 33 11.27 9.77 -4.73
C ALA A 33 10.18 9.32 -5.71
N VAL A 34 9.46 8.22 -5.44
CA VAL A 34 8.53 7.61 -6.38
C VAL A 34 7.06 8.04 -6.20
N GLY A 35 6.30 7.95 -7.29
CA GLY A 35 4.87 8.26 -7.35
C GLY A 35 4.56 9.67 -7.84
N GLN A 36 3.28 9.90 -8.16
CA GLN A 36 2.78 11.20 -8.61
C GLN A 36 2.82 12.23 -7.47
N LYS A 37 3.35 13.43 -7.77
CA LYS A 37 3.46 14.57 -6.85
C LYS A 37 2.86 15.81 -7.51
N ASP A 38 2.05 16.56 -6.76
CA ASP A 38 1.62 17.92 -7.13
C ASP A 38 2.32 18.95 -6.21
N GLY A 39 3.65 18.95 -6.23
CA GLY A 39 4.48 19.91 -5.47
C GLY A 39 4.78 19.54 -4.01
N GLY A 40 4.54 18.28 -3.62
CA GLY A 40 4.81 17.79 -2.26
C GLY A 40 5.03 16.29 -2.19
N GLU A 41 4.58 15.68 -1.09
CA GLU A 41 4.60 14.23 -0.91
C GLU A 41 3.80 13.50 -1.99
N SER A 42 4.27 12.32 -2.42
CA SER A 42 3.52 11.52 -3.39
C SER A 42 2.27 10.89 -2.78
N VAL A 43 1.24 10.72 -3.60
CA VAL A 43 -0.02 10.06 -3.18
C VAL A 43 0.24 8.66 -2.61
N GLY A 44 1.19 7.93 -3.19
CA GLY A 44 1.57 6.60 -2.73
C GLY A 44 2.22 6.64 -1.35
N HIS A 45 3.20 7.52 -1.14
CA HIS A 45 3.87 7.65 0.17
C HIS A 45 2.88 8.07 1.27
N ALA A 46 1.96 8.99 0.97
CA ALA A 46 0.91 9.39 1.90
C ALA A 46 -0.06 8.23 2.20
N SER A 47 -0.38 7.42 1.19
CA SER A 47 -1.17 6.19 1.35
C SER A 47 -0.46 5.18 2.23
N GLY A 48 0.85 5.01 2.08
CA GLY A 48 1.66 4.12 2.92
C GLY A 48 1.53 4.46 4.40
N ARG A 49 1.65 5.75 4.77
CA ARG A 49 1.42 6.16 6.16
C ARG A 49 0.03 5.82 6.66
N ARG A 50 -1.00 6.02 5.82
CA ARG A 50 -2.37 5.64 6.18
C ARG A 50 -2.52 4.12 6.35
N ILE A 51 -1.86 3.32 5.51
CA ILE A 51 -1.85 1.85 5.64
C ILE A 51 -1.25 1.43 6.99
N VAL A 52 -0.15 2.05 7.42
CA VAL A 52 0.47 1.80 8.74
C VAL A 52 -0.54 2.03 9.87
N GLU A 53 -1.26 3.16 9.84
CA GLU A 53 -2.31 3.45 10.82
C GLU A 53 -3.40 2.37 10.80
N LEU A 54 -3.92 2.03 9.60
CA LEU A 54 -4.98 1.02 9.43
C LEU A 54 -4.59 -0.36 9.92
N LEU A 55 -3.32 -0.77 9.73
CA LEU A 55 -2.82 -2.06 10.21
C LEU A 55 -2.74 -2.11 11.76
N ARG A 56 -2.64 -0.95 12.42
CA ARG A 56 -2.60 -0.81 13.89
C ARG A 56 -3.98 -0.58 14.51
N THR A 57 -4.96 -0.15 13.72
CA THR A 57 -6.34 0.11 14.18
C THR A 57 -7.12 -1.19 14.44
N LYS A 58 -7.85 -1.25 15.56
CA LYS A 58 -8.72 -2.40 15.88
C LYS A 58 -9.95 -2.39 14.98
N LYS A 59 -10.51 -3.57 14.71
CA LYS A 59 -11.68 -3.73 13.81
C LYS A 59 -12.86 -2.83 14.21
N ASP A 60 -13.11 -2.70 15.51
CA ASP A 60 -14.26 -1.96 16.04
C ASP A 60 -14.07 -0.43 15.98
N ASP A 61 -12.83 0.02 15.78
CA ASP A 61 -12.47 1.43 15.67
C ASP A 61 -12.42 1.91 14.19
N LEU A 62 -12.64 1.01 13.23
CA LEU A 62 -12.60 1.33 11.79
C LEU A 62 -13.86 2.09 11.34
N THR A 63 -13.64 3.22 10.69
CA THR A 63 -14.64 4.11 10.10
C THR A 63 -14.97 3.76 8.65
N ASP A 64 -16.02 4.34 8.09
CA ASP A 64 -16.35 4.16 6.67
C ASP A 64 -15.23 4.65 5.73
N ASP A 65 -14.55 5.74 6.10
CA ASP A 65 -13.41 6.26 5.34
C ASP A 65 -12.22 5.30 5.34
N ASP A 66 -12.04 4.54 6.43
CA ASP A 66 -11.02 3.49 6.50
C ASP A 66 -11.32 2.38 5.49
N TYR A 67 -12.57 1.91 5.44
CA TYR A 67 -12.97 0.92 4.45
C TYR A 67 -12.91 1.46 3.02
N ALA A 68 -13.20 2.74 2.79
CA ALA A 68 -13.02 3.37 1.49
C ALA A 68 -11.54 3.39 1.07
N HIS A 69 -10.64 3.74 2.01
CA HIS A 69 -9.20 3.71 1.76
C HIS A 69 -8.69 2.28 1.51
N MET A 70 -9.14 1.28 2.28
CA MET A 70 -8.79 -0.12 2.06
C MET A 70 -9.15 -0.59 0.64
N ARG A 71 -10.36 -0.27 0.15
CA ARG A 71 -10.76 -0.57 -1.24
C ARG A 71 -9.86 0.10 -2.27
N LYS A 72 -9.45 1.35 -2.02
CA LYS A 72 -8.51 2.07 -2.89
C LYS A 72 -7.16 1.36 -2.96
N VAL A 73 -6.64 0.90 -1.82
CA VAL A 73 -5.37 0.17 -1.72
C VAL A 73 -5.45 -1.15 -2.50
N VAL A 74 -6.46 -1.97 -2.23
CA VAL A 74 -6.71 -3.23 -2.95
C VAL A 74 -6.75 -3.01 -4.46
N GLY A 75 -7.55 -2.05 -4.91
CA GLY A 75 -7.66 -1.74 -6.33
C GLY A 75 -6.35 -1.23 -6.94
N TYR A 76 -5.57 -0.43 -6.21
CA TYR A 76 -4.26 0.03 -6.68
C TYR A 76 -3.29 -1.14 -6.85
N VAL A 77 -3.10 -1.95 -5.80
CA VAL A 77 -2.17 -3.09 -5.78
C VAL A 77 -2.48 -4.06 -6.93
N HIS A 78 -3.73 -4.50 -7.09
CA HIS A 78 -4.09 -5.43 -8.16
C HIS A 78 -3.83 -4.86 -9.57
N ARG A 79 -4.18 -3.59 -9.81
CA ARG A 79 -3.95 -2.96 -11.12
C ARG A 79 -2.46 -2.78 -11.40
N HIS A 80 -1.66 -2.40 -10.40
CA HIS A 80 -0.22 -2.21 -10.59
C HIS A 80 0.51 -3.55 -10.77
N LEU A 81 0.10 -4.60 -10.06
CA LEU A 81 0.62 -5.96 -10.25
C LEU A 81 0.36 -6.49 -11.66
N ALA A 82 -0.84 -6.24 -12.21
CA ALA A 82 -1.17 -6.62 -13.58
C ALA A 82 -0.30 -5.90 -14.65
N GLN A 83 0.37 -4.81 -14.28
CA GLN A 83 1.26 -4.03 -15.14
C GLN A 83 2.75 -4.37 -14.88
N ARG A 84 3.04 -5.54 -14.32
CA ARG A 84 4.42 -5.95 -14.01
C ARG A 84 5.31 -5.84 -15.25
N PRO A 85 6.40 -5.06 -15.20
CA PRO A 85 7.35 -4.99 -16.29
C PRO A 85 8.08 -6.34 -16.47
N GLY A 86 8.52 -6.61 -17.69
CA GLY A 86 9.39 -7.75 -17.97
C GLY A 86 10.80 -7.52 -17.41
N GLY A 87 11.49 -8.61 -17.08
CA GLY A 87 12.86 -8.58 -16.57
C GLY A 87 12.94 -8.50 -15.05
N ASP A 88 14.11 -8.06 -14.58
CA ASP A 88 14.35 -7.84 -13.16
C ASP A 88 13.62 -6.58 -12.69
N VAL A 89 12.98 -6.67 -11.53
CA VAL A 89 12.14 -5.63 -10.95
C VAL A 89 12.62 -5.17 -9.57
N GLU A 90 13.73 -5.72 -9.08
CA GLU A 90 14.25 -5.50 -7.72
C GLU A 90 14.40 -4.01 -7.39
N ASP A 91 15.07 -3.25 -8.26
CA ASP A 91 15.36 -1.83 -8.05
C ASP A 91 14.61 -0.95 -9.06
N THR A 92 13.28 -1.04 -9.06
CA THR A 92 12.45 -0.32 -10.04
C THR A 92 11.42 0.61 -9.41
N PRO A 93 11.09 1.75 -10.06
CA PRO A 93 9.99 2.60 -9.63
C PRO A 93 8.65 1.86 -9.51
N TRP A 94 8.45 0.81 -10.31
CA TRP A 94 7.26 -0.05 -10.24
C TRP A 94 7.16 -0.77 -8.90
N ARG A 95 8.23 -1.47 -8.47
CA ARG A 95 8.27 -2.16 -7.18
C ARG A 95 8.17 -1.17 -6.03
N TYR A 96 8.95 -0.09 -6.08
CA TYR A 96 8.97 0.94 -5.04
C TYR A 96 7.61 1.60 -4.85
N SER A 97 6.88 1.83 -5.95
CA SER A 97 5.52 2.31 -5.89
C SER A 97 4.59 1.30 -5.24
N LEU A 98 4.68 0.00 -5.55
CA LEU A 98 3.91 -1.03 -4.84
C LEU A 98 4.23 -1.08 -3.34
N MET A 99 5.50 -0.91 -2.96
CA MET A 99 5.92 -0.90 -1.56
C MET A 99 5.36 0.31 -0.81
N ASN A 100 5.26 1.48 -1.45
CA ASN A 100 4.54 2.63 -0.89
C ASN A 100 3.05 2.33 -0.60
N TRP A 101 2.48 1.33 -1.28
CA TRP A 101 1.12 0.86 -1.06
C TRP A 101 1.06 -0.43 -0.22
N GLY A 102 2.12 -0.73 0.53
CA GLY A 102 2.17 -1.84 1.49
C GLY A 102 2.37 -3.23 0.86
N HIS A 103 2.69 -3.29 -0.43
CA HIS A 103 2.90 -4.55 -1.15
C HIS A 103 4.33 -4.65 -1.70
N ASP A 104 5.10 -5.65 -1.28
CA ASP A 104 6.35 -6.02 -1.95
C ASP A 104 6.13 -7.27 -2.82
N PRO A 105 6.19 -7.15 -4.16
CA PRO A 105 5.98 -8.28 -5.08
C PRO A 105 7.12 -9.31 -5.07
N LEU A 106 8.22 -9.04 -4.36
CA LEU A 106 9.33 -9.99 -4.17
C LEU A 106 9.29 -10.67 -2.80
N LYS A 107 8.40 -10.23 -1.91
CA LYS A 107 8.19 -10.86 -0.61
C LYS A 107 7.35 -12.14 -0.78
N ARG A 108 7.84 -13.23 -0.18
CA ARG A 108 7.19 -14.55 -0.16
C ARG A 108 6.33 -14.74 1.07
#